data_AF-A0A0S4TVK6-F1
#
_entry.id   AF-A0A0S4TVK6-F1
#
_cell.length_a   1.000
_cell.length_b   1.000
_cell.length_c   1.000
_cell.angle_alpha   90.00
_cell.angle_beta   90.00
_cell.angle_gamma   90.00
#
_symmetry.space_group_name_H-M   'P 1'
#
loop_
_entity.id
_entity.type
_entity.pdbx_description
1 polymer ?
#
loop_
_entity_poly.entity_id
_entity_poly.type
_entity_poly.pdbx_seq_one_letter_code
_entity_poly.pdbx_strand_id
1 'polypeptide(L)'
;MPLTKINPSACADTTLPASPVPEVEASQDHPPAARTKTAELSTLAKARLRHAAGGTAFPLRATLRRIAHQVGKDAVRYRNVQHRLNAHLKHLDPVTGFKDQLCFSDASLAEVESILRHIAVSPERLDVSRGKSAVTPLFTKTFLMPLLDGGQLRLHEFRAGGGAQEDEEQPHRHRWNLKTEHLKGAYAQQVHEEAHTDAPGARLHQKHRLEATPKGKTERRFTHLGEAHVQQSATKLYSEAQRPHDFPLAETHSVADLGRHAGMTLTLARTGKPMRADSISYNAGTQILTTSPLGRAPDEQAFIERLHRSIAIIQLVQLRHALEAHLRGKAPASLTAGERRHLEDAGAPNYFETSLLPALATLDLAKAAGQASDEFSPETVAYLDRALERIKSTPLRQIIADNDAHLRAGHFSAELSSFEQLKLLIRANE
;
A
#
# COMPACT_ATOMS: atom_id res chain seq x y z
N MET A 1 -30.74 -37.52 38.38
CA MET A 1 -31.68 -38.54 37.85
C MET A 1 -33.09 -37.97 37.88
N PRO A 2 -34.01 -38.33 36.97
CA PRO A 2 -33.79 -38.82 35.59
C PRO A 2 -34.88 -38.40 34.55
N LEU A 3 -34.53 -38.59 33.25
CA LEU A 3 -35.37 -38.95 32.07
C LEU A 3 -36.45 -37.95 31.59
N THR A 4 -36.67 -37.71 30.29
CA THR A 4 -36.90 -38.67 29.19
C THR A 4 -36.58 -38.10 27.78
N LYS A 5 -36.09 -39.00 26.90
CA LYS A 5 -36.02 -38.90 25.43
C LYS A 5 -37.40 -39.07 24.80
N ILE A 6 -37.69 -38.46 23.63
CA ILE A 6 -38.33 -39.09 22.45
C ILE A 6 -37.92 -38.32 21.16
N ASN A 7 -37.40 -39.05 20.17
CA ASN A 7 -37.32 -38.78 18.71
C ASN A 7 -38.35 -39.78 18.07
N PRO A 8 -38.78 -39.82 16.76
CA PRO A 8 -38.16 -39.27 15.53
C PRO A 8 -39.14 -38.96 14.31
N SER A 9 -38.55 -38.66 13.15
CA SER A 9 -38.90 -39.02 11.74
C SER A 9 -40.20 -38.58 11.00
N ALA A 10 -40.00 -38.02 9.80
CA ALA A 10 -40.69 -38.29 8.51
C ALA A 10 -39.80 -37.68 7.38
N CYS A 11 -39.19 -38.38 6.43
CA CYS A 11 -39.64 -39.33 5.39
C CYS A 11 -40.50 -38.69 4.28
N ALA A 12 -39.92 -38.57 3.08
CA ALA A 12 -40.60 -38.57 1.78
C ALA A 12 -39.61 -39.02 0.68
N ASP A 13 -39.67 -40.32 0.36
CA ASP A 13 -39.42 -40.94 -0.96
C ASP A 13 -40.35 -40.28 -2.01
N THR A 14 -40.22 -40.27 -3.35
CA THR A 14 -39.63 -41.14 -4.40
C THR A 14 -39.84 -40.32 -5.72
N THR A 15 -39.03 -40.28 -6.78
CA THR A 15 -38.82 -41.27 -7.87
C THR A 15 -38.06 -40.60 -9.05
N LEU A 16 -36.89 -41.17 -9.42
CA LEU A 16 -36.34 -41.59 -10.75
C LEU A 16 -36.68 -40.84 -12.09
N PRO A 17 -35.88 -40.97 -13.19
CA PRO A 17 -34.92 -42.05 -13.47
C PRO A 17 -33.53 -41.68 -14.03
N ALA A 18 -32.67 -42.70 -14.03
CA ALA A 18 -31.35 -42.78 -14.64
C ALA A 18 -31.41 -43.23 -16.11
N SER A 19 -30.39 -42.85 -16.90
CA SER A 19 -29.67 -43.65 -17.93
C SER A 19 -28.86 -42.72 -18.85
N PRO A 20 -27.86 -43.21 -19.60
CA PRO A 20 -26.80 -44.17 -19.26
C PRO A 20 -25.40 -43.62 -19.60
N VAL A 21 -24.37 -44.35 -19.15
CA VAL A 21 -22.99 -44.25 -19.64
C VAL A 21 -22.90 -44.85 -21.05
N PRO A 22 -22.01 -44.33 -21.92
CA PRO A 22 -21.29 -45.19 -22.85
C PRO A 22 -19.77 -45.16 -22.59
N GLU A 23 -19.19 -46.35 -22.72
CA GLU A 23 -17.77 -46.65 -22.61
C GLU A 23 -16.94 -46.11 -23.79
N VAL A 24 -15.74 -45.63 -23.43
CA VAL A 24 -14.42 -45.77 -24.08
C VAL A 24 -14.32 -45.71 -25.62
N GLU A 25 -13.62 -44.68 -26.11
CA GLU A 25 -12.63 -44.84 -27.19
C GLU A 25 -11.36 -44.06 -26.87
N ALA A 26 -10.23 -44.77 -26.89
CA ALA A 26 -8.90 -44.18 -26.83
C ALA A 26 -8.59 -43.54 -28.19
N SER A 27 -8.28 -42.24 -28.20
CA SER A 27 -7.61 -41.60 -29.34
C SER A 27 -6.51 -40.67 -28.85
N GLN A 28 -5.31 -40.90 -29.37
CA GLN A 28 -4.16 -40.01 -29.27
C GLN A 28 -4.51 -38.72 -30.02
N ASP A 29 -4.40 -37.55 -29.40
CA ASP A 29 -4.18 -36.31 -30.15
C ASP A 29 -3.60 -35.18 -29.28
N HIS A 30 -2.60 -34.52 -29.86
CA HIS A 30 -1.83 -33.41 -29.27
C HIS A 30 -2.70 -32.17 -28.97
N PRO A 31 -2.36 -31.34 -27.96
CA PRO A 31 -3.07 -30.09 -27.72
C PRO A 31 -2.67 -28.99 -28.72
N PRO A 32 -3.61 -28.32 -29.43
CA PRO A 32 -3.34 -27.10 -30.18
C PRO A 32 -4.03 -25.90 -29.52
N ALA A 33 -3.32 -25.06 -28.75
CA ALA A 33 -3.88 -23.76 -28.33
C ALA A 33 -2.87 -22.68 -27.86
N ALA A 34 -1.56 -22.84 -28.07
CA ALA A 34 -0.56 -21.84 -27.66
C ALA A 34 -0.05 -20.93 -28.79
N ARG A 35 -0.42 -21.19 -30.05
CA ARG A 35 0.12 -20.48 -31.23
C ARG A 35 -0.79 -19.39 -31.82
N THR A 36 -2.07 -19.36 -31.47
CA THR A 36 -3.05 -18.44 -32.09
C THR A 36 -3.07 -17.04 -31.44
N LYS A 37 -2.81 -16.90 -30.14
CA LYS A 37 -2.81 -15.56 -29.47
C LYS A 37 -1.55 -14.72 -29.75
N THR A 38 -0.43 -15.35 -30.11
CA THR A 38 0.80 -14.66 -30.53
C THR A 38 0.70 -14.13 -31.97
N ALA A 39 -0.20 -14.67 -32.79
CA ALA A 39 -0.40 -14.25 -34.17
C ALA A 39 -1.20 -12.94 -34.29
N GLU A 40 -2.15 -12.68 -33.38
CA GLU A 40 -2.97 -11.45 -33.38
C GLU A 40 -2.18 -10.21 -32.96
N LEU A 41 -1.29 -10.32 -31.97
CA LEU A 41 -0.36 -9.24 -31.61
C LEU A 41 0.69 -8.99 -32.69
N SER A 42 1.04 -10.01 -33.49
CA SER A 42 2.00 -9.90 -34.59
C SER A 42 1.38 -9.26 -35.85
N THR A 43 0.08 -9.44 -36.09
CA THR A 43 -0.64 -8.87 -37.24
C THR A 43 -0.97 -7.40 -37.04
N LEU A 44 -1.35 -6.99 -35.81
CA LEU A 44 -1.53 -5.58 -35.45
C LEU A 44 -0.21 -4.79 -35.52
N ALA A 45 0.91 -5.42 -35.17
CA ALA A 45 2.26 -4.84 -35.32
C ALA A 45 2.71 -4.76 -36.80
N LYS A 46 2.32 -5.71 -37.65
CA LYS A 46 2.67 -5.73 -39.09
C LYS A 46 1.85 -4.74 -39.92
N ALA A 47 0.61 -4.46 -39.55
CA ALA A 47 -0.24 -3.49 -40.27
C ALA A 47 0.28 -2.04 -40.15
N ARG A 48 0.88 -1.67 -39.01
CA ARG A 48 1.53 -0.36 -38.81
C ARG A 48 2.91 -0.22 -39.45
N LEU A 49 3.51 -1.33 -39.91
CA LEU A 49 4.90 -1.38 -40.37
C LEU A 49 5.08 -1.13 -41.87
N ARG A 50 3.99 -1.11 -42.67
CA ARG A 50 4.08 -0.92 -44.12
C ARG A 50 4.14 0.54 -44.57
N HIS A 51 3.97 1.51 -43.66
CA HIS A 51 4.01 2.95 -44.00
C HIS A 51 5.29 3.70 -43.62
N ALA A 52 6.30 3.02 -43.03
CA ALA A 52 7.56 3.66 -42.64
C ALA A 52 8.77 2.86 -43.14
N ALA A 53 8.91 2.77 -44.47
CA ALA A 53 10.12 2.26 -45.10
C ALA A 53 11.12 3.43 -45.23
N GLY A 54 12.08 3.48 -44.31
CA GLY A 54 13.19 4.44 -44.38
C GLY A 54 13.85 4.65 -43.01
N GLY A 55 14.61 3.67 -42.53
CA GLY A 55 15.67 3.93 -41.53
C GLY A 55 15.28 4.10 -40.05
N THR A 56 14.37 3.31 -39.46
CA THR A 56 14.15 3.33 -37.99
C THR A 56 13.72 1.98 -37.36
N ALA A 57 13.65 0.89 -38.14
CA ALA A 57 13.02 -0.36 -37.68
C ALA A 57 13.86 -1.16 -36.64
N PHE A 58 15.19 -1.04 -36.66
CA PHE A 58 16.07 -1.82 -35.78
C PHE A 58 16.12 -1.28 -34.33
N PRO A 59 16.27 0.04 -34.09
CA PRO A 59 16.19 0.60 -32.73
C PRO A 59 14.84 0.34 -32.07
N LEU A 60 13.74 0.46 -32.83
CA LEU A 60 12.39 0.20 -32.33
C LEU A 60 12.20 -1.27 -31.91
N ARG A 61 12.66 -2.23 -32.73
CA ARG A 61 12.60 -3.66 -32.40
C ARG A 61 13.40 -4.01 -31.15
N ALA A 62 14.60 -3.44 -31.01
CA ALA A 62 15.44 -3.67 -29.82
C ALA A 62 14.80 -3.10 -28.55
N THR A 63 14.18 -1.92 -28.64
CA THR A 63 13.43 -1.31 -27.52
C THR A 63 12.19 -2.12 -27.17
N LEU A 64 11.39 -2.53 -28.15
CA LEU A 64 10.21 -3.38 -27.91
C LEU A 64 10.58 -4.72 -27.27
N ARG A 65 11.69 -5.35 -27.69
CA ARG A 65 12.21 -6.58 -27.07
C ARG A 65 12.60 -6.36 -25.61
N ARG A 66 13.28 -5.25 -25.30
CA ARG A 66 13.64 -4.89 -23.92
C ARG A 66 12.40 -4.68 -23.05
N ILE A 67 11.40 -3.97 -23.55
CA ILE A 67 10.13 -3.75 -22.86
C ILE A 67 9.43 -5.09 -22.61
N ALA A 68 9.27 -5.93 -23.64
CA ALA A 68 8.62 -7.23 -23.51
C ALA A 68 9.33 -8.15 -22.51
N HIS A 69 10.67 -8.16 -22.53
CA HIS A 69 11.49 -8.90 -21.58
C HIS A 69 11.26 -8.41 -20.14
N GLN A 70 11.22 -7.10 -19.94
CA GLN A 70 10.97 -6.52 -18.62
C GLN A 70 9.57 -6.85 -18.10
N VAL A 71 8.54 -6.74 -18.95
CA VAL A 71 7.16 -7.14 -18.63
C VAL A 71 7.11 -8.62 -18.24
N GLY A 72 7.83 -9.49 -18.95
CA GLY A 72 7.94 -10.91 -18.62
C GLY A 72 8.58 -11.14 -17.24
N LYS A 73 9.68 -10.43 -16.94
CA LYS A 73 10.33 -10.48 -15.61
C LYS A 73 9.40 -10.03 -14.49
N ASP A 74 8.67 -8.94 -14.69
CA ASP A 74 7.76 -8.38 -13.70
C ASP A 74 6.59 -9.34 -13.42
N ALA A 75 6.07 -9.99 -14.47
CA ALA A 75 5.04 -11.04 -14.34
C ALA A 75 5.53 -12.29 -13.58
N VAL A 76 6.78 -12.70 -13.80
CA VAL A 76 7.40 -13.81 -13.04
C VAL A 76 7.55 -13.42 -11.57
N ARG A 77 8.09 -12.22 -11.28
CA ARG A 77 8.23 -11.73 -9.91
C ARG A 77 6.89 -11.65 -9.18
N TYR A 78 5.87 -11.10 -9.84
CA TYR A 78 4.51 -11.06 -9.30
C TYR A 78 4.04 -12.45 -8.85
N ARG A 79 4.19 -13.47 -9.72
CA ARG A 79 3.77 -14.85 -9.41
C ARG A 79 4.59 -15.46 -8.28
N ASN A 80 5.90 -15.20 -8.24
CA ASN A 80 6.77 -15.71 -7.18
C ASN A 80 6.40 -15.13 -5.81
N VAL A 81 6.20 -13.81 -5.72
CA VAL A 81 5.74 -13.15 -4.49
C VAL A 81 4.39 -13.71 -4.06
N GLN A 82 3.44 -13.81 -5.00
CA GLN A 82 2.12 -14.37 -4.72
C GLN A 82 2.22 -15.83 -4.20
N HIS A 83 3.09 -16.65 -4.77
CA HIS A 83 3.32 -18.02 -4.33
C HIS A 83 3.91 -18.08 -2.92
N ARG A 84 4.95 -17.28 -2.63
CA ARG A 84 5.56 -17.21 -1.29
C ARG A 84 4.54 -16.78 -0.23
N LEU A 85 3.82 -15.69 -0.48
CA LEU A 85 2.79 -15.19 0.45
C LEU A 85 1.63 -16.20 0.62
N ASN A 86 1.28 -16.94 -0.42
CA ASN A 86 0.28 -18.01 -0.30
C ASN A 86 0.79 -19.21 0.51
N ALA A 87 2.07 -19.58 0.40
CA ALA A 87 2.65 -20.62 1.24
C ALA A 87 2.55 -20.23 2.72
N HIS A 88 2.91 -18.99 3.03
CA HIS A 88 2.72 -18.37 4.34
C HIS A 88 1.28 -18.48 4.84
N LEU A 89 0.29 -18.05 4.04
CA LEU A 89 -1.13 -18.11 4.42
C LEU A 89 -1.64 -19.53 4.72
N LYS A 90 -1.10 -20.56 4.05
CA LYS A 90 -1.51 -21.96 4.27
C LYS A 90 -1.13 -22.49 5.65
N HIS A 91 -0.06 -21.96 6.24
CA HIS A 91 0.46 -22.43 7.52
C HIS A 91 0.02 -21.58 8.71
N LEU A 92 -0.79 -20.54 8.48
CA LEU A 92 -1.30 -19.70 9.54
C LEU A 92 -2.29 -20.43 10.43
N ASP A 93 -2.06 -20.30 11.72
CA ASP A 93 -3.01 -20.71 12.75
C ASP A 93 -4.37 -20.00 12.52
N PRO A 94 -5.48 -20.74 12.43
CA PRO A 94 -6.81 -20.15 12.24
C PRO A 94 -7.28 -19.26 13.40
N VAL A 95 -6.84 -19.55 14.63
CA VAL A 95 -7.28 -18.94 15.89
C VAL A 95 -6.43 -17.71 16.26
N THR A 96 -5.13 -17.74 15.98
CA THR A 96 -4.20 -16.63 16.31
C THR A 96 -3.82 -15.79 15.10
N GLY A 97 -3.98 -16.32 13.88
CA GLY A 97 -3.65 -15.66 12.63
C GLY A 97 -2.15 -15.40 12.47
N PHE A 98 -1.72 -14.16 12.19
CA PHE A 98 -0.33 -13.83 11.83
C PHE A 98 0.67 -13.74 12.99
N LYS A 99 0.23 -13.91 14.24
CA LYS A 99 1.06 -13.69 15.44
C LYS A 99 2.37 -14.49 15.35
N ASP A 100 3.48 -13.78 15.51
CA ASP A 100 4.89 -14.23 15.58
C ASP A 100 5.45 -15.03 14.38
N GLN A 101 4.65 -15.43 13.41
CA GLN A 101 5.05 -16.38 12.36
C GLN A 101 5.49 -15.75 11.04
N LEU A 102 5.27 -14.44 10.85
CA LEU A 102 5.46 -13.83 9.53
C LEU A 102 6.11 -12.45 9.51
N CYS A 103 7.33 -12.39 8.98
CA CYS A 103 7.85 -11.19 8.36
C CYS A 103 7.47 -11.29 6.88
N PHE A 104 6.52 -10.47 6.38
CA PHE A 104 6.26 -10.44 4.93
C PHE A 104 7.30 -9.64 4.15
N SER A 105 8.42 -9.32 4.80
CA SER A 105 9.63 -8.71 4.26
C SER A 105 10.25 -9.54 3.14
N ASP A 106 9.71 -10.73 2.88
CA ASP A 106 9.89 -11.46 1.64
C ASP A 106 9.74 -10.57 0.41
N ALA A 107 8.80 -9.60 0.39
CA ALA A 107 8.64 -8.67 -0.71
C ALA A 107 9.66 -7.52 -0.62
N SER A 108 10.81 -7.67 -1.29
CA SER A 108 11.79 -6.56 -1.38
C SER A 108 11.19 -5.34 -2.08
N LEU A 109 11.74 -4.13 -1.83
CA LEU A 109 11.37 -2.91 -2.57
C LEU A 109 11.37 -3.12 -4.10
N ALA A 110 12.33 -3.90 -4.62
CA ALA A 110 12.41 -4.24 -6.04
C ALA A 110 11.25 -5.13 -6.53
N GLU A 111 10.70 -5.97 -5.66
CA GLU A 111 9.53 -6.79 -5.97
C GLU A 111 8.24 -5.96 -5.93
N VAL A 112 8.09 -5.05 -4.96
CA VAL A 112 6.96 -4.11 -4.93
C VAL A 112 6.94 -3.24 -6.19
N GLU A 113 8.10 -2.69 -6.59
CA GLU A 113 8.28 -1.97 -7.85
C GLU A 113 7.86 -2.82 -9.06
N SER A 114 8.24 -4.10 -9.08
CA SER A 114 7.90 -5.03 -10.18
C SER A 114 6.40 -5.35 -10.21
N ILE A 115 5.77 -5.50 -9.05
CA ILE A 115 4.32 -5.72 -8.93
C ILE A 115 3.56 -4.53 -9.49
N LEU A 116 3.90 -3.31 -9.07
CA LEU A 116 3.25 -2.09 -9.55
C LEU A 116 3.42 -1.90 -11.06
N ARG A 117 4.64 -2.14 -11.59
CA ARG A 117 4.88 -2.10 -13.04
C ARG A 117 4.05 -3.14 -13.78
N HIS A 118 3.95 -4.35 -13.24
CA HIS A 118 3.13 -5.40 -13.85
C HIS A 118 1.63 -5.04 -13.87
N ILE A 119 1.11 -4.45 -12.80
CA ILE A 119 -0.28 -3.96 -12.73
C ILE A 119 -0.51 -2.88 -13.80
N ALA A 120 0.38 -1.88 -13.87
CA ALA A 120 0.24 -0.74 -14.78
C ALA A 120 0.18 -1.10 -16.26
N VAL A 121 0.71 -2.28 -16.66
CA VAL A 121 0.75 -2.73 -18.06
C VAL A 121 -0.18 -3.90 -18.37
N SER A 122 -0.91 -4.40 -17.37
CA SER A 122 -1.80 -5.57 -17.51
C SER A 122 -3.25 -5.14 -17.34
N PRO A 123 -4.06 -5.02 -18.42
CA PRO A 123 -5.42 -4.48 -18.33
C PRO A 123 -6.32 -5.15 -17.29
N GLU A 124 -6.31 -6.48 -17.22
CA GLU A 124 -7.07 -7.24 -16.24
C GLU A 124 -6.66 -6.92 -14.79
N ARG A 125 -5.35 -6.81 -14.54
CA ARG A 125 -4.85 -6.50 -13.20
C ARG A 125 -5.08 -5.05 -12.84
N LEU A 126 -4.96 -4.15 -13.81
CA LEU A 126 -5.24 -2.73 -13.63
C LEU A 126 -6.68 -2.53 -13.19
N ASP A 127 -7.63 -3.17 -13.87
CA ASP A 127 -9.06 -3.06 -13.52
C ASP A 127 -9.35 -3.63 -12.12
N VAL A 128 -8.81 -4.81 -11.80
CA VAL A 128 -8.97 -5.42 -10.46
C VAL A 128 -8.31 -4.58 -9.37
N SER A 129 -7.12 -4.05 -9.62
CA SER A 129 -6.38 -3.20 -8.67
C SER A 129 -7.13 -1.91 -8.43
N ARG A 130 -7.54 -1.22 -9.49
CA ARG A 130 -8.33 0.02 -9.42
C ARG A 130 -9.64 -0.20 -8.67
N GLY A 131 -10.41 -1.24 -9.04
CA GLY A 131 -11.72 -1.53 -8.45
C GLY A 131 -11.68 -1.95 -6.97
N LYS A 132 -10.49 -2.27 -6.41
CA LYS A 132 -10.31 -2.66 -5.00
C LYS A 132 -9.45 -1.69 -4.20
N SER A 133 -8.93 -0.64 -4.84
CA SER A 133 -8.15 0.40 -4.20
C SER A 133 -9.08 1.46 -3.61
N ALA A 134 -8.61 2.15 -2.57
CA ALA A 134 -9.31 3.25 -1.94
C ALA A 134 -8.38 4.47 -1.83
N VAL A 135 -8.95 5.65 -1.90
CA VAL A 135 -8.24 6.92 -1.77
C VAL A 135 -9.03 7.80 -0.83
N THR A 136 -8.35 8.34 0.17
CA THR A 136 -8.85 9.36 1.10
C THR A 136 -7.89 10.56 1.08
N PRO A 137 -8.24 11.68 1.74
CA PRO A 137 -7.29 12.77 1.95
C PRO A 137 -6.03 12.35 2.70
N LEU A 138 -6.16 11.50 3.74
CA LEU A 138 -5.02 11.04 4.55
C LEU A 138 -4.17 9.97 3.89
N PHE A 139 -4.75 9.06 3.11
CA PHE A 139 -3.97 7.97 2.57
C PHE A 139 -4.55 7.37 1.29
N THR A 140 -3.71 6.58 0.62
CA THR A 140 -4.08 5.75 -0.51
C THR A 140 -3.86 4.30 -0.15
N LYS A 141 -4.85 3.44 -0.40
CA LYS A 141 -4.74 1.98 -0.28
C LYS A 141 -4.80 1.36 -1.66
N THR A 142 -3.64 1.02 -2.22
CA THR A 142 -3.54 0.38 -3.54
C THR A 142 -3.58 -1.14 -3.38
N PHE A 143 -4.53 -1.80 -4.03
CA PHE A 143 -4.60 -3.25 -4.07
C PHE A 143 -3.51 -3.81 -4.99
N LEU A 144 -2.59 -4.63 -4.44
CA LEU A 144 -1.47 -5.16 -5.20
C LEU A 144 -1.75 -6.55 -5.76
N MET A 145 -2.26 -7.47 -4.93
CA MET A 145 -2.51 -8.84 -5.36
C MET A 145 -3.52 -9.58 -4.47
N PRO A 146 -4.32 -10.50 -5.06
CA PRO A 146 -5.11 -11.46 -4.30
C PRO A 146 -4.24 -12.63 -3.83
N LEU A 147 -4.63 -13.22 -2.72
CA LEU A 147 -3.99 -14.37 -2.11
C LEU A 147 -5.07 -15.39 -1.68
N LEU A 148 -4.64 -16.58 -1.24
CA LEU A 148 -5.51 -17.64 -0.74
C LEU A 148 -6.37 -17.17 0.44
N ASP A 149 -7.48 -17.85 0.69
CA ASP A 149 -8.42 -17.54 1.78
C ASP A 149 -8.88 -16.08 1.78
N GLY A 150 -9.12 -15.51 0.59
CA GLY A 150 -9.49 -14.11 0.45
C GLY A 150 -8.40 -13.14 0.95
N GLY A 151 -7.16 -13.60 1.06
CA GLY A 151 -6.02 -12.78 1.43
C GLY A 151 -5.74 -11.68 0.40
N GLN A 152 -5.17 -10.57 0.85
CA GLN A 152 -4.87 -9.41 -0.01
C GLN A 152 -3.58 -8.75 0.43
N LEU A 153 -2.68 -8.49 -0.51
CA LEU A 153 -1.57 -7.57 -0.29
C LEU A 153 -1.97 -6.17 -0.75
N ARG A 154 -1.72 -5.18 0.09
CA ARG A 154 -2.02 -3.77 -0.18
C ARG A 154 -0.80 -2.91 0.08
N LEU A 155 -0.65 -1.85 -0.70
CA LEU A 155 0.27 -0.75 -0.45
C LEU A 155 -0.52 0.40 0.15
N HIS A 156 -0.14 0.86 1.33
CA HIS A 156 -0.70 2.05 1.96
C HIS A 156 0.30 3.20 1.84
N GLU A 157 -0.15 4.34 1.35
CA GLU A 157 0.63 5.58 1.27
C GLU A 157 -0.06 6.64 2.11
N PHE A 158 0.54 6.98 3.24
CA PHE A 158 0.07 8.04 4.13
C PHE A 158 0.62 9.39 3.67
N ARG A 159 -0.24 10.40 3.72
CA ARG A 159 0.06 11.78 3.32
C ARG A 159 0.07 12.67 4.55
N ALA A 160 0.95 13.65 4.56
CA ALA A 160 0.85 14.76 5.51
C ALA A 160 -0.12 15.81 4.97
N GLY A 161 -0.79 16.51 5.86
CA GLY A 161 -1.73 17.58 5.52
C GLY A 161 -3.09 17.08 5.01
N GLY A 162 -3.35 15.77 5.06
CA GLY A 162 -4.69 15.27 4.81
C GLY A 162 -5.58 15.60 6.01
N GLY A 163 -6.69 16.29 5.80
CA GLY A 163 -7.68 16.43 6.87
C GLY A 163 -8.33 15.07 7.17
N ALA A 164 -8.64 14.79 8.44
CA ALA A 164 -9.50 13.67 8.81
C ALA A 164 -10.96 13.95 8.38
N GLN A 165 -11.35 13.52 7.18
CA GLN A 165 -12.64 13.74 6.54
C GLN A 165 -13.39 12.45 6.17
N GLU A 166 -12.79 11.25 6.24
CA GLU A 166 -13.43 9.98 5.84
C GLU A 166 -13.51 8.90 6.95
N ASP A 167 -14.38 7.88 6.78
CA ASP A 167 -14.73 6.87 7.79
C ASP A 167 -13.54 6.04 8.34
N GLU A 168 -12.48 5.82 7.57
CA GLU A 168 -11.27 5.10 8.04
C GLU A 168 -10.34 5.99 8.89
N GLU A 169 -10.65 7.28 8.94
CA GLU A 169 -10.02 8.32 9.74
C GLU A 169 -10.85 8.56 11.02
N GLN A 170 -12.05 7.99 11.05
CA GLN A 170 -12.88 7.84 12.25
C GLN A 170 -12.49 6.57 13.03
N PRO A 171 -12.81 6.51 14.33
CA PRO A 171 -12.55 5.33 15.14
C PRO A 171 -13.25 4.11 14.55
N HIS A 172 -12.52 3.02 14.36
CA HIS A 172 -13.06 1.76 13.85
C HIS A 172 -12.26 0.56 14.35
N ARG A 173 -12.85 -0.62 14.16
CA ARG A 173 -12.28 -1.90 14.57
C ARG A 173 -12.45 -2.92 13.45
N HIS A 174 -11.34 -3.51 13.03
CA HIS A 174 -11.33 -4.56 12.01
C HIS A 174 -11.72 -5.92 12.59
N ARG A 175 -12.47 -6.69 11.81
CA ARG A 175 -12.73 -8.11 12.12
C ARG A 175 -11.70 -9.07 11.54
N TRP A 176 -10.80 -8.58 10.69
CA TRP A 176 -9.82 -9.39 9.96
C TRP A 176 -8.44 -9.20 10.54
N ASN A 177 -7.65 -10.28 10.56
CA ASN A 177 -6.25 -10.15 10.92
C ASN A 177 -5.52 -9.41 9.79
N LEU A 178 -4.76 -8.38 10.17
CA LEU A 178 -3.94 -7.56 9.28
C LEU A 178 -2.56 -7.48 9.90
N LYS A 179 -1.53 -7.56 9.06
CA LYS A 179 -0.16 -7.35 9.51
C LYS A 179 0.57 -6.47 8.52
N THR A 180 1.37 -5.56 9.08
CA THR A 180 1.89 -4.39 8.38
C THR A 180 3.39 -4.30 8.50
N GLU A 181 4.02 -3.83 7.45
CA GLU A 181 5.46 -3.59 7.39
C GLU A 181 5.72 -2.24 6.74
N HIS A 182 6.69 -1.50 7.28
CA HIS A 182 7.07 -0.19 6.79
C HIS A 182 8.04 -0.31 5.60
N LEU A 183 7.70 0.39 4.51
CA LEU A 183 8.63 0.63 3.40
C LEU A 183 9.33 1.97 3.58
N LYS A 184 8.60 3.00 4.04
CA LYS A 184 9.20 4.26 4.47
C LYS A 184 8.38 5.00 5.53
N GLY A 185 9.01 5.97 6.16
CA GLY A 185 8.48 6.97 7.07
C GLY A 185 7.76 6.38 8.29
N ALA A 186 6.74 7.10 8.73
CA ALA A 186 5.93 6.74 9.87
C ALA A 186 4.46 7.14 9.66
N TYR A 187 3.58 6.56 10.46
CA TYR A 187 2.21 7.04 10.61
C TYR A 187 1.79 6.97 12.08
N ALA A 188 0.87 7.85 12.47
CA ALA A 188 0.32 7.87 13.81
C ALA A 188 -1.04 7.17 13.85
N GLN A 189 -1.20 6.29 14.82
CA GLN A 189 -2.46 5.65 15.14
C GLN A 189 -3.00 6.25 16.44
N GLN A 190 -4.24 6.72 16.42
CA GLN A 190 -4.97 7.08 17.63
C GLN A 190 -5.75 5.85 18.11
N VAL A 191 -5.58 5.50 19.37
CA VAL A 191 -6.35 4.44 20.04
C VAL A 191 -7.53 5.08 20.75
N HIS A 192 -8.69 4.46 20.61
CA HIS A 192 -9.95 4.94 21.15
C HIS A 192 -10.61 3.87 22.01
N GLU A 193 -11.37 4.32 22.99
CA GLU A 193 -12.16 3.46 23.86
C GLU A 193 -13.57 4.03 24.08
N GLU A 194 -14.53 3.14 24.32
CA GLU A 194 -15.85 3.54 24.79
C GLU A 194 -15.72 3.96 26.25
N ALA A 195 -16.23 5.14 26.59
CA ALA A 195 -16.11 5.75 27.90
C ALA A 195 -17.49 6.16 28.44
N HIS A 196 -17.53 6.52 29.72
CA HIS A 196 -18.71 7.14 30.32
C HIS A 196 -18.96 8.54 29.73
N THR A 197 -20.22 8.99 29.75
CA THR A 197 -20.64 10.30 29.22
C THR A 197 -19.85 11.47 29.80
N ASP A 198 -19.44 11.37 31.07
CA ASP A 198 -18.73 12.43 31.79
C ASP A 198 -17.19 12.33 31.70
N ALA A 199 -16.66 11.37 30.93
CA ALA A 199 -15.23 11.19 30.80
C ALA A 199 -14.59 12.37 30.02
N PRO A 200 -13.46 12.95 30.50
CA PRO A 200 -12.84 14.09 29.85
C PRO A 200 -12.47 13.81 28.38
N GLY A 201 -12.99 14.63 27.46
CA GLY A 201 -12.71 14.49 26.02
C GLY A 201 -13.53 13.42 25.30
N ALA A 202 -14.42 12.69 26.00
CA ALA A 202 -15.34 11.77 25.36
C ALA A 202 -16.37 12.51 24.51
N ARG A 203 -16.64 11.98 23.31
CA ARG A 203 -17.59 12.56 22.35
C ARG A 203 -18.61 11.52 21.92
N LEU A 204 -19.86 11.96 21.75
CA LEU A 204 -20.93 11.11 21.25
C LEU A 204 -20.66 10.70 19.80
N HIS A 205 -20.75 9.39 19.55
CA HIS A 205 -20.67 8.79 18.23
C HIS A 205 -21.85 7.83 18.00
N GLN A 206 -22.27 7.74 16.74
CA GLN A 206 -23.16 6.68 16.27
C GLN A 206 -22.33 5.42 15.99
N LYS A 207 -22.65 4.32 16.67
CA LYS A 207 -21.96 3.05 16.57
C LYS A 207 -22.63 2.19 15.51
N HIS A 208 -21.82 1.69 14.57
CA HIS A 208 -22.30 0.90 13.45
C HIS A 208 -21.52 -0.40 13.31
N ARG A 209 -22.22 -1.46 12.92
CA ARG A 209 -21.62 -2.66 12.33
C ARG A 209 -21.40 -2.39 10.85
N LEU A 210 -20.16 -2.56 10.39
CA LEU A 210 -19.82 -2.50 8.97
C LEU A 210 -20.06 -3.87 8.32
N GLU A 211 -20.91 -3.89 7.30
CA GLU A 211 -21.21 -5.09 6.52
C GLU A 211 -20.11 -5.35 5.47
N ALA A 212 -19.94 -6.63 5.11
CA ALA A 212 -19.05 -6.99 4.02
C ALA A 212 -19.55 -6.37 2.71
N THR A 213 -18.73 -5.54 2.07
CA THR A 213 -19.12 -4.89 0.82
C THR A 213 -19.10 -5.89 -0.34
N PRO A 214 -20.24 -6.19 -0.99
CA PRO A 214 -20.28 -7.13 -2.11
C PRO A 214 -19.50 -6.60 -3.32
N LYS A 215 -19.03 -7.52 -4.19
CA LYS A 215 -18.35 -7.17 -5.44
C LYS A 215 -19.23 -6.26 -6.31
N GLY A 216 -18.65 -5.18 -6.84
CA GLY A 216 -19.32 -4.27 -7.77
C GLY A 216 -20.30 -3.29 -7.13
N LYS A 217 -20.37 -3.22 -5.79
CA LYS A 217 -21.09 -2.15 -5.10
C LYS A 217 -20.21 -0.92 -4.96
N THR A 218 -20.85 0.25 -4.96
CA THR A 218 -20.21 1.57 -4.87
C THR A 218 -20.32 2.17 -3.47
N GLU A 219 -21.01 1.49 -2.57
CA GLU A 219 -21.30 1.96 -1.21
C GLU A 219 -21.06 0.82 -0.22
N ARG A 220 -20.53 1.19 0.95
CA ARG A 220 -20.51 0.39 2.16
C ARG A 220 -21.88 0.41 2.80
N ARG A 221 -22.23 -0.65 3.50
CA ARG A 221 -23.48 -0.77 4.26
C ARG A 221 -23.19 -0.86 5.75
N PHE A 222 -24.08 -0.26 6.52
CA PHE A 222 -23.96 -0.16 7.96
C PHE A 222 -25.26 -0.62 8.60
N THR A 223 -25.14 -1.39 9.68
CA THR A 223 -26.24 -1.60 10.62
C THR A 223 -25.98 -0.72 11.84
N HIS A 224 -26.89 0.20 12.16
CA HIS A 224 -26.80 0.98 13.40
C HIS A 224 -26.96 0.08 14.62
N LEU A 225 -26.11 0.29 15.63
CA LEU A 225 -26.08 -0.50 16.86
C LEU A 225 -26.41 0.34 18.10
N GLY A 226 -26.61 1.65 17.96
CA GLY A 226 -26.83 2.58 19.05
C GLY A 226 -25.76 3.66 19.14
N GLU A 227 -25.69 4.32 20.29
CA GLU A 227 -24.80 5.43 20.57
C GLU A 227 -23.68 5.01 21.54
N ALA A 228 -22.51 5.62 21.40
CA ALA A 228 -21.39 5.41 22.31
C ALA A 228 -20.64 6.73 22.52
N HIS A 229 -20.21 6.99 23.75
CA HIS A 229 -19.23 8.03 24.04
C HIS A 229 -17.84 7.44 23.81
N VAL A 230 -17.07 8.05 22.92
CA VAL A 230 -15.75 7.57 22.52
C VAL A 230 -14.71 8.64 22.87
N GLN A 231 -13.64 8.22 23.54
CA GLN A 231 -12.49 9.08 23.84
C GLN A 231 -11.21 8.48 23.26
N GLN A 232 -10.27 9.36 22.89
CA GLN A 232 -8.93 8.97 22.52
C GLN A 232 -8.14 8.65 23.80
N SER A 233 -7.68 7.41 23.93
CA SER A 233 -6.94 6.95 25.12
C SER A 233 -5.42 6.96 24.93
N ALA A 234 -4.93 6.82 23.69
CA ALA A 234 -3.50 6.86 23.41
C ALA A 234 -3.20 7.27 21.95
N THR A 235 -1.95 7.64 21.70
CA THR A 235 -1.39 7.81 20.36
C THR A 235 -0.16 6.90 20.24
N LYS A 236 -0.11 6.09 19.18
CA LYS A 236 1.01 5.19 18.87
C LYS A 236 1.67 5.62 17.57
N LEU A 237 2.99 5.79 17.57
CA LEU A 237 3.77 6.04 16.37
C LEU A 237 4.31 4.71 15.82
N TYR A 238 4.00 4.42 14.56
CA TYR A 238 4.58 3.29 13.84
C TYR A 238 5.57 3.79 12.80
N SER A 239 6.79 3.25 12.78
CA SER A 239 7.90 3.74 11.93
C SER A 239 8.76 2.63 11.33
N GLU A 240 9.59 2.98 10.35
CA GLU A 240 10.54 2.07 9.68
C GLU A 240 11.44 1.25 10.62
N ALA A 241 11.78 1.78 11.81
CA ALA A 241 12.66 1.09 12.75
C ALA A 241 11.97 -0.09 13.45
N GLN A 242 10.63 -0.17 13.39
CA GLN A 242 9.86 -1.21 14.04
C GLN A 242 9.80 -2.48 13.19
N ARG A 243 9.78 -3.62 13.87
CA ARG A 243 9.50 -4.91 13.23
C ARG A 243 8.07 -4.91 12.66
N PRO A 244 7.80 -5.73 11.63
CA PRO A 244 6.43 -5.93 11.15
C PRO A 244 5.47 -6.21 12.30
N HIS A 245 4.37 -5.46 12.36
CA HIS A 245 3.43 -5.51 13.48
C HIS A 245 2.05 -5.96 13.04
N ASP A 246 1.40 -6.70 13.92
CA ASP A 246 -0.01 -7.02 13.76
C ASP A 246 -0.85 -5.78 14.09
N PHE A 247 -1.89 -5.53 13.31
CA PHE A 247 -2.90 -4.57 13.75
C PHE A 247 -3.66 -5.14 14.95
N PRO A 248 -3.82 -4.38 16.03
CA PRO A 248 -4.48 -4.85 17.23
C PRO A 248 -5.98 -5.04 16.99
N LEU A 249 -6.40 -6.29 16.74
CA LEU A 249 -7.81 -6.68 16.52
C LEU A 249 -8.77 -6.24 17.63
N ALA A 250 -8.25 -6.07 18.85
CA ALA A 250 -9.03 -5.68 20.01
C ALA A 250 -9.21 -4.17 20.13
N GLU A 251 -8.31 -3.38 19.54
CA GLU A 251 -8.27 -1.94 19.72
C GLU A 251 -9.13 -1.25 18.66
N THR A 252 -10.03 -0.37 19.12
CA THR A 252 -10.63 0.64 18.25
C THR A 252 -9.56 1.68 17.97
N HIS A 253 -9.36 2.00 16.70
CA HIS A 253 -8.33 2.94 16.29
C HIS A 253 -8.76 3.79 15.09
N SER A 254 -8.04 4.88 14.89
CA SER A 254 -8.04 5.64 13.65
C SER A 254 -6.61 6.01 13.25
N VAL A 255 -6.41 6.37 12.00
CA VAL A 255 -5.15 6.96 11.54
C VAL A 255 -5.27 8.48 11.65
N ALA A 256 -4.25 9.13 12.23
CA ALA A 256 -4.23 10.57 12.38
C ALA A 256 -3.15 11.21 11.50
N ASP A 257 -3.48 12.36 10.89
CA ASP A 257 -2.47 13.28 10.39
C ASP A 257 -1.94 14.12 11.54
N LEU A 258 -0.68 13.90 11.90
CA LEU A 258 0.02 14.77 12.83
C LEU A 258 0.78 15.90 12.11
N GLY A 259 0.59 16.05 10.79
CA GLY A 259 1.30 17.02 9.96
C GLY A 259 2.81 16.81 9.93
N ARG A 260 3.31 15.71 10.52
CA ARG A 260 4.73 15.48 10.83
C ARG A 260 5.30 14.19 10.24
N HIS A 261 4.44 13.31 9.72
CA HIS A 261 4.86 12.00 9.24
C HIS A 261 4.14 11.63 7.95
N ALA A 262 4.89 11.07 7.00
CA ALA A 262 4.35 10.49 5.77
C ALA A 262 4.94 9.09 5.55
N GLY A 263 4.14 8.08 5.88
CA GLY A 263 4.54 6.68 5.79
C GLY A 263 4.18 6.02 4.46
N MET A 264 4.85 4.94 4.14
CA MET A 264 4.41 3.95 3.16
C MET A 264 4.56 2.58 3.77
N THR A 265 3.50 1.76 3.72
CA THR A 265 3.51 0.42 4.30
C THR A 265 2.95 -0.61 3.33
N LEU A 266 3.39 -1.87 3.50
CA LEU A 266 2.69 -3.03 2.96
C LEU A 266 1.79 -3.59 4.06
N THR A 267 0.54 -3.88 3.72
CA THR A 267 -0.39 -4.58 4.61
C THR A 267 -0.82 -5.88 3.96
N LEU A 268 -0.58 -6.98 4.66
CA LEU A 268 -1.21 -8.26 4.35
C LEU A 268 -2.50 -8.39 5.16
N ALA A 269 -3.62 -8.54 4.46
CA ALA A 269 -4.94 -8.71 5.06
C ALA A 269 -5.49 -10.12 4.79
N ARG A 270 -5.88 -10.87 5.82
CA ARG A 270 -6.56 -12.17 5.68
C ARG A 270 -8.08 -11.97 5.74
N THR A 271 -8.72 -11.67 4.61
CA THR A 271 -10.14 -11.24 4.63
C THR A 271 -11.17 -12.37 4.53
N GLY A 272 -10.79 -13.58 4.08
CA GLY A 272 -11.72 -14.70 3.92
C GLY A 272 -11.97 -15.51 5.19
N LYS A 273 -11.20 -15.30 6.27
CA LYS A 273 -11.41 -15.93 7.58
C LYS A 273 -11.46 -14.85 8.66
N PRO A 274 -12.66 -14.41 9.09
CA PRO A 274 -12.79 -13.36 10.09
C PRO A 274 -12.39 -13.87 11.48
N MET A 275 -11.68 -13.03 12.24
CA MET A 275 -11.27 -13.30 13.63
C MET A 275 -12.31 -12.83 14.64
N ARG A 276 -13.22 -11.94 14.21
CA ARG A 276 -14.38 -11.46 14.96
C ARG A 276 -15.62 -11.52 14.07
N ALA A 277 -16.80 -11.59 14.67
CA ALA A 277 -18.05 -11.57 13.89
C ALA A 277 -18.15 -10.31 13.02
N ASP A 278 -17.87 -9.15 13.63
CA ASP A 278 -18.22 -7.84 13.08
C ASP A 278 -17.04 -6.87 13.07
N SER A 279 -16.97 -6.05 12.01
CA SER A 279 -16.19 -4.81 12.04
C SER A 279 -17.08 -3.71 12.59
N ILE A 280 -16.54 -2.85 13.44
CA ILE A 280 -17.28 -1.76 14.09
C ILE A 280 -16.71 -0.43 13.61
N SER A 281 -17.56 0.55 13.37
CA SER A 281 -17.19 1.92 13.03
C SER A 281 -17.99 2.88 13.90
N TYR A 282 -17.37 3.99 14.29
CA TYR A 282 -17.95 5.03 15.11
C TYR A 282 -17.96 6.32 14.30
N ASN A 283 -19.14 6.85 13.99
CA ASN A 283 -19.26 8.12 13.29
C ASN A 283 -19.56 9.25 14.26
N ALA A 284 -18.78 10.32 14.18
CA ALA A 284 -18.97 11.49 15.01
C ALA A 284 -20.29 12.20 14.69
N GLY A 285 -20.99 12.65 15.73
CA GLY A 285 -22.25 13.38 15.59
C GLY A 285 -23.49 12.50 15.76
N THR A 286 -24.63 13.01 15.28
CA THR A 286 -25.96 12.41 15.53
C THR A 286 -26.56 11.72 14.31
N GLN A 287 -25.90 11.78 13.15
CA GLN A 287 -26.43 11.21 11.92
C GLN A 287 -26.21 9.69 11.91
N ILE A 288 -27.31 8.95 11.81
CA ILE A 288 -27.28 7.50 11.58
C ILE A 288 -26.97 7.26 10.11
N LEU A 289 -25.87 6.56 9.84
CA LEU A 289 -25.52 6.13 8.50
C LEU A 289 -26.01 4.70 8.24
N THR A 290 -26.72 4.51 7.14
CA THR A 290 -27.04 3.17 6.61
C THR A 290 -26.13 2.79 5.46
N THR A 291 -25.57 3.79 4.76
CA THR A 291 -24.64 3.64 3.65
C THR A 291 -23.61 4.77 3.63
N SER A 292 -22.43 4.50 3.05
CA SER A 292 -21.37 5.48 2.80
C SER A 292 -20.68 5.14 1.47
N PRO A 293 -20.34 6.11 0.62
CA PRO A 293 -19.64 5.82 -0.62
C PRO A 293 -18.30 5.13 -0.36
N LEU A 294 -17.93 4.17 -1.21
CA LEU A 294 -16.56 3.70 -1.26
C LEU A 294 -15.70 4.79 -1.90
N GLY A 295 -14.64 5.25 -1.21
CA GLY A 295 -13.62 6.11 -1.80
C GLY A 295 -13.13 5.51 -3.11
N ARG A 296 -13.46 6.15 -4.23
CA ARG A 296 -13.18 5.60 -5.56
C ARG A 296 -11.72 5.82 -5.91
N ALA A 297 -11.07 4.79 -6.44
CA ALA A 297 -9.89 5.01 -7.25
C ALA A 297 -10.28 5.94 -8.42
N PRO A 298 -9.40 6.87 -8.83
CA PRO A 298 -9.68 7.80 -9.90
C PRO A 298 -9.92 7.04 -11.23
N ASP A 299 -10.22 7.75 -12.33
CA ASP A 299 -10.30 7.13 -13.64
C ASP A 299 -9.02 6.34 -13.99
N GLU A 300 -9.10 5.51 -15.03
CA GLU A 300 -8.00 4.60 -15.39
C GLU A 300 -6.66 5.33 -15.57
N GLN A 301 -6.67 6.49 -16.23
CA GLN A 301 -5.46 7.26 -16.52
C GLN A 301 -4.86 7.83 -15.23
N ALA A 302 -5.68 8.46 -14.39
CA ALA A 302 -5.24 8.97 -13.10
C ALA A 302 -4.80 7.85 -12.14
N PHE A 303 -5.34 6.63 -12.29
CA PHE A 303 -4.87 5.46 -11.53
C PHE A 303 -3.50 4.99 -12.04
N ILE A 304 -3.25 4.96 -13.35
CA ILE A 304 -1.93 4.65 -13.92
C ILE A 304 -0.88 5.66 -13.45
N GLU A 305 -1.21 6.96 -13.48
CA GLU A 305 -0.32 8.03 -13.00
C GLU A 305 0.02 7.86 -11.53
N ARG A 306 -0.97 7.46 -10.72
CA ARG A 306 -0.75 7.11 -9.31
C ARG A 306 0.19 5.93 -9.15
N LEU A 307 0.01 4.85 -9.91
CA LEU A 307 0.95 3.72 -9.88
C LEU A 307 2.38 4.16 -10.24
N HIS A 308 2.53 5.06 -11.21
CA HIS A 308 3.83 5.63 -11.57
C HIS A 308 4.44 6.50 -10.48
N ARG A 309 3.61 7.25 -9.74
CA ARG A 309 4.04 7.97 -8.54
C ARG A 309 4.51 7.01 -7.44
N SER A 310 3.76 5.96 -7.15
CA SER A 310 4.15 4.93 -6.15
C SER A 310 5.46 4.24 -6.54
N ILE A 311 5.63 3.90 -7.83
CA ILE A 311 6.88 3.35 -8.36
C ILE A 311 8.05 4.32 -8.12
N ALA A 312 7.88 5.60 -8.42
CA ALA A 312 8.93 6.60 -8.22
C ALA A 312 9.28 6.77 -6.72
N ILE A 313 8.30 6.75 -5.82
CA ILE A 313 8.56 6.75 -4.37
C ILE A 313 9.38 5.53 -3.96
N ILE A 314 9.01 4.32 -4.40
CA ILE A 314 9.78 3.11 -4.07
C ILE A 314 11.20 3.19 -4.61
N GLN A 315 11.40 3.72 -5.82
CA GLN A 315 12.73 3.92 -6.38
C GLN A 315 13.54 4.98 -5.61
N LEU A 316 12.89 6.03 -5.10
CA LEU A 316 13.52 7.00 -4.20
C LEU A 316 13.89 6.39 -2.84
N VAL A 317 13.09 5.47 -2.31
CA VAL A 317 13.44 4.72 -1.08
C VAL A 317 14.64 3.80 -1.34
N GLN A 318 14.69 3.12 -2.50
CA GLN A 318 15.88 2.37 -2.90
C GLN A 318 17.10 3.29 -3.03
N LEU A 319 16.93 4.48 -3.63
CA LEU A 319 17.98 5.50 -3.76
C LEU A 319 18.48 5.96 -2.39
N ARG A 320 17.59 6.19 -1.42
CA ARG A 320 17.97 6.53 -0.04
C ARG A 320 18.98 5.54 0.52
N HIS A 321 18.63 4.25 0.51
CA HIS A 321 19.51 3.22 1.06
C HIS A 321 20.83 3.12 0.30
N ALA A 322 20.78 3.27 -1.02
CA ALA A 322 21.96 3.20 -1.87
C ALA A 322 22.88 4.43 -1.71
N LEU A 323 22.30 5.62 -1.54
CA LEU A 323 23.02 6.85 -1.23
C LEU A 323 23.68 6.76 0.15
N GLU A 324 22.94 6.32 1.16
CA GLU A 324 23.50 6.13 2.51
C GLU A 324 24.70 5.16 2.48
N ALA A 325 24.56 4.01 1.81
CA ALA A 325 25.65 3.05 1.65
C ALA A 325 26.84 3.65 0.88
N HIS A 326 26.58 4.41 -0.19
CA HIS A 326 27.61 5.11 -0.95
C HIS A 326 28.37 6.11 -0.08
N LEU A 327 27.67 6.94 0.70
CA LEU A 327 28.28 7.95 1.57
C LEU A 327 29.05 7.31 2.74
N ARG A 328 28.54 6.25 3.36
CA ARG A 328 29.26 5.50 4.40
C ARG A 328 30.54 4.81 3.87
N GLY A 329 30.60 4.54 2.56
CA GLY A 329 31.78 3.99 1.90
C GLY A 329 32.90 5.01 1.65
N LYS A 330 32.62 6.32 1.79
CA LYS A 330 33.61 7.38 1.61
C LYS A 330 34.40 7.61 2.90
N ALA A 331 35.59 8.20 2.76
CA ALA A 331 36.35 8.66 3.92
C ALA A 331 35.58 9.80 4.63
N PRO A 332 35.41 9.80 5.97
CA PRO A 332 34.63 10.83 6.67
C PRO A 332 35.11 12.26 6.39
N ALA A 333 36.42 12.44 6.17
CA ALA A 333 37.02 13.74 5.85
C ALA A 333 36.71 14.24 4.42
N SER A 334 36.30 13.35 3.49
CA SER A 334 35.94 13.74 2.12
C SER A 334 34.46 14.07 1.94
N LEU A 335 33.65 13.91 2.99
CA LEU A 335 32.24 14.27 2.97
C LEU A 335 32.05 15.78 2.98
N THR A 336 31.15 16.28 2.14
CA THR A 336 30.65 17.67 2.26
C THR A 336 29.86 17.86 3.56
N ALA A 337 29.54 19.11 3.91
CA ALA A 337 28.65 19.37 5.03
C ALA A 337 27.24 18.77 4.81
N GLY A 338 26.73 18.84 3.58
CA GLY A 338 25.43 18.24 3.22
C GLY A 338 25.43 16.72 3.31
N GLU A 339 26.46 16.07 2.77
CA GLU A 339 26.61 14.61 2.87
C GLU A 339 26.69 14.11 4.32
N ARG A 340 27.33 14.88 5.22
CA ARG A 340 27.33 14.58 6.65
C ARG A 340 25.93 14.68 7.26
N ARG A 341 25.20 15.77 6.99
CA ARG A 341 23.81 15.92 7.46
C ARG A 341 22.90 14.79 6.97
N HIS A 342 23.06 14.36 5.71
CA HIS A 342 22.31 13.21 5.20
C HIS A 342 22.53 11.93 5.99
N LEU A 343 23.77 11.67 6.42
CA LEU A 343 24.08 10.50 7.26
C LEU A 343 23.52 10.65 8.68
N GLU A 344 23.57 11.85 9.24
CA GLU A 344 23.02 12.17 10.57
C GLU A 344 21.50 12.01 10.59
N ASP A 345 20.82 12.52 9.55
CA ASP A 345 19.36 12.51 9.45
C ASP A 345 18.79 11.15 9.02
N ALA A 346 19.60 10.23 8.49
CA ALA A 346 19.13 8.99 7.84
C ALA A 346 18.20 8.12 8.71
N GLY A 347 18.34 8.23 10.04
CA GLY A 347 17.50 7.53 11.03
C GLY A 347 16.19 8.24 11.39
N ALA A 348 15.98 9.48 10.95
CA ALA A 348 14.79 10.26 11.28
C ALA A 348 13.54 9.71 10.55
N PRO A 349 12.38 9.59 11.21
CA PRO A 349 11.13 9.11 10.58
C PRO A 349 10.62 9.95 9.41
N ASN A 350 11.07 11.20 9.28
CA ASN A 350 10.73 12.15 8.21
C ASN A 350 11.93 12.50 7.32
N TYR A 351 13.05 11.77 7.42
CA TYR A 351 14.27 11.99 6.62
C TYR A 351 13.98 12.16 5.12
N PHE A 352 13.05 11.34 4.61
CA PHE A 352 12.69 11.35 3.20
C PHE A 352 12.17 12.73 2.78
N GLU A 353 11.28 13.31 3.60
CA GLU A 353 10.62 14.58 3.35
C GLU A 353 11.48 15.80 3.73
N THR A 354 12.30 15.71 4.78
CA THR A 354 13.03 16.86 5.32
C THR A 354 14.48 16.98 4.84
N SER A 355 15.08 15.89 4.36
CA SER A 355 16.50 15.88 3.98
C SER A 355 16.69 15.41 2.54
N LEU A 356 16.19 14.21 2.18
CA LEU A 356 16.42 13.65 0.84
C LEU A 356 15.76 14.47 -0.28
N LEU A 357 14.45 14.69 -0.21
CA LEU A 357 13.73 15.42 -1.26
C LEU A 357 14.21 16.88 -1.41
N PRO A 358 14.45 17.65 -0.32
CA PRO A 358 15.03 18.98 -0.43
C PRO A 358 16.43 18.99 -1.06
N ALA A 359 17.30 18.04 -0.71
CA ALA A 359 18.63 17.96 -1.29
C ALA A 359 18.60 17.66 -2.80
N LEU A 360 17.69 16.80 -3.24
CA LEU A 360 17.46 16.55 -4.67
C LEU A 360 16.93 17.81 -5.39
N ALA A 361 16.05 18.57 -4.74
CA ALA A 361 15.55 19.84 -5.28
C ALA A 361 16.68 20.88 -5.44
N THR A 362 17.53 21.02 -4.41
CA THR A 362 18.69 21.92 -4.44
C THR A 362 19.68 21.51 -5.53
N LEU A 363 19.92 20.20 -5.69
CA LEU A 363 20.77 19.69 -6.76
C LEU A 363 20.20 20.03 -8.16
N ASP A 364 18.90 19.86 -8.36
CA ASP A 364 18.23 20.21 -9.62
C ASP A 364 18.33 21.72 -9.91
N LEU A 365 18.19 22.57 -8.90
CA LEU A 365 18.36 24.02 -9.03
C LEU A 365 19.81 24.41 -9.39
N ALA A 366 20.81 23.83 -8.72
CA ALA A 366 22.21 24.09 -9.01
C ALA A 366 22.57 23.70 -10.45
N LYS A 367 22.09 22.54 -10.91
CA LYS A 367 22.26 22.10 -12.31
C LYS A 367 21.60 23.05 -13.30
N ALA A 368 20.37 23.49 -13.02
CA ALA A 368 19.66 24.43 -13.89
C ALA A 368 20.40 25.78 -13.99
N ALA A 369 21.09 26.20 -12.92
CA ALA A 369 21.92 27.40 -12.89
C ALA A 369 23.34 27.20 -13.45
N GLY A 370 23.73 25.98 -13.83
CA GLY A 370 25.09 25.67 -14.27
C GLY A 370 26.14 25.78 -13.14
N GLN A 371 25.73 25.61 -11.89
CA GLN A 371 26.55 25.74 -10.70
C GLN A 371 26.91 24.37 -10.11
N ALA A 372 28.03 24.31 -9.38
CA ALA A 372 28.36 23.14 -8.57
C ALA A 372 27.36 22.98 -7.41
N SER A 373 27.13 21.74 -6.99
CA SER A 373 26.29 21.47 -5.82
C SER A 373 27.08 21.74 -4.54
N ASP A 374 26.50 22.56 -3.65
CA ASP A 374 27.02 22.73 -2.29
C ASP A 374 26.60 21.59 -1.35
N GLU A 375 25.56 20.82 -1.74
CA GLU A 375 25.02 19.72 -0.94
C GLU A 375 25.84 18.44 -1.12
N PHE A 376 26.27 18.16 -2.36
CA PHE A 376 26.94 16.91 -2.73
C PHE A 376 28.25 17.17 -3.45
N SER A 377 29.27 16.37 -3.12
CA SER A 377 30.54 16.37 -3.85
C SER A 377 30.34 15.96 -5.32
N PRO A 378 31.27 16.32 -6.24
CA PRO A 378 31.16 15.95 -7.65
C PRO A 378 31.02 14.44 -7.90
N GLU A 379 31.71 13.62 -7.09
CA GLU A 379 31.60 12.16 -7.16
C GLU A 379 30.17 11.69 -6.84
N THR A 380 29.59 12.21 -5.76
CA THR A 380 28.23 11.86 -5.33
C THR A 380 27.18 12.42 -6.28
N VAL A 381 27.39 13.60 -6.88
CA VAL A 381 26.53 14.09 -7.97
C VAL A 381 26.51 13.12 -9.15
N ALA A 382 27.68 12.66 -9.61
CA ALA A 382 27.76 11.70 -10.70
C ALA A 382 27.09 10.35 -10.37
N TYR A 383 27.15 9.94 -9.09
CA TYR A 383 26.41 8.78 -8.61
C TYR A 383 24.89 9.01 -8.67
N LEU A 384 24.40 10.14 -8.14
CA LEU A 384 22.99 10.50 -8.14
C LEU A 384 22.42 10.61 -9.56
N ASP A 385 23.17 11.19 -10.50
CA ASP A 385 22.76 11.28 -11.92
C ASP A 385 22.41 9.92 -12.50
N ARG A 386 23.31 8.95 -12.36
CA ARG A 386 23.09 7.58 -12.84
C ARG A 386 21.93 6.88 -12.12
N ALA A 387 21.75 7.16 -10.84
CA ALA A 387 20.69 6.52 -10.05
C ALA A 387 19.31 7.08 -10.41
N LEU A 388 19.20 8.40 -10.62
CA LEU A 388 17.96 9.11 -10.94
C LEU A 388 17.48 8.84 -12.37
N GLU A 389 18.37 8.48 -13.32
CA GLU A 389 17.99 8.05 -14.68
C GLU A 389 16.96 6.92 -14.71
N ARG A 390 16.90 6.11 -13.65
CA ARG A 390 15.95 4.99 -13.52
C ARG A 390 14.54 5.43 -13.10
N ILE A 391 14.40 6.66 -12.62
CA ILE A 391 13.15 7.24 -12.13
C ILE A 391 12.56 8.09 -13.24
N LYS A 392 11.27 7.89 -13.53
CA LYS A 392 10.58 8.73 -14.52
C LYS A 392 10.58 10.19 -14.03
N SER A 393 11.02 11.10 -14.90
CA SER A 393 11.19 12.52 -14.57
C SER A 393 9.90 13.20 -14.13
N THR A 394 8.77 12.92 -14.79
CA THR A 394 7.49 13.56 -14.46
C THR A 394 7.01 13.22 -13.03
N PRO A 395 6.88 11.92 -12.63
CA PRO A 395 6.57 11.58 -11.24
C PRO A 395 7.58 12.15 -10.23
N LEU A 396 8.88 12.12 -10.54
CA LEU A 396 9.92 12.63 -9.65
C LEU A 396 9.72 14.12 -9.35
N ARG A 397 9.56 14.93 -10.40
CA ARG A 397 9.32 16.37 -10.26
C ARG A 397 8.05 16.66 -9.48
N GLN A 398 6.98 15.90 -9.71
CA GLN A 398 5.74 16.05 -8.95
C GLN A 398 5.95 15.75 -7.46
N ILE A 399 6.67 14.67 -7.12
CA ILE A 399 6.95 14.32 -5.72
C ILE A 399 7.77 15.42 -5.04
N ILE A 400 8.78 15.97 -5.72
CA ILE A 400 9.59 17.07 -5.18
C ILE A 400 8.74 18.33 -4.98
N ALA A 401 7.91 18.69 -5.96
CA ALA A 401 7.02 19.86 -5.88
C ALA A 401 5.95 19.72 -4.78
N ASP A 402 5.34 18.54 -4.65
CA ASP A 402 4.40 18.21 -3.56
C ASP A 402 5.10 18.42 -2.20
N ASN A 403 6.35 17.95 -2.07
CA ASN A 403 7.11 18.07 -0.83
C ASN A 403 7.47 19.53 -0.50
N ASP A 404 7.90 20.33 -1.48
CA ASP A 404 8.14 21.77 -1.28
C ASP A 404 6.86 22.49 -0.81
N ALA A 405 5.71 22.17 -1.41
CA ALA A 405 4.43 22.71 -0.96
C ALA A 405 4.11 22.31 0.49
N HIS A 406 4.36 21.04 0.86
CA HIS A 406 4.16 20.59 2.22
C HIS A 406 5.07 21.31 3.23
N LEU A 407 6.35 21.47 2.92
CA LEU A 407 7.30 22.18 3.79
C LEU A 407 6.91 23.65 3.97
N ARG A 408 6.46 24.32 2.90
CA ARG A 408 5.94 25.71 2.98
C ARG A 408 4.66 25.83 3.79
N ALA A 409 3.83 24.79 3.78
CA ALA A 409 2.64 24.71 4.63
C ALA A 409 2.96 24.39 6.10
N GLY A 410 4.24 24.28 6.47
CA GLY A 410 4.68 23.95 7.82
C GLY A 410 4.58 22.47 8.17
N HIS A 411 4.24 21.59 7.22
CA HIS A 411 4.28 20.15 7.44
C HIS A 411 5.73 19.66 7.61
N PHE A 412 5.88 18.53 8.31
CA PHE A 412 7.16 17.93 8.70
C PHE A 412 8.02 18.79 9.63
N SER A 413 7.47 19.92 10.11
CA SER A 413 8.07 20.73 11.16
C SER A 413 7.40 20.43 12.51
N ALA A 414 8.20 20.40 13.57
CA ALA A 414 7.70 20.51 14.92
C ALA A 414 7.95 21.95 15.38
N GLU A 415 7.04 22.87 15.07
CA GLU A 415 6.99 24.09 15.87
C GLU A 415 6.64 23.69 17.31
N LEU A 416 7.64 23.78 18.17
CA LEU A 416 7.46 23.68 19.60
C LEU A 416 7.07 25.07 20.08
N SER A 417 5.79 25.28 20.24
CA SER A 417 5.24 26.56 20.71
C SER A 417 5.56 26.84 22.19
N SER A 418 6.09 25.86 22.92
CA SER A 418 6.58 26.04 24.29
C SER A 418 7.61 25.00 24.72
N PHE A 419 8.40 25.37 25.73
CA PHE A 419 9.33 24.46 26.41
C PHE A 419 8.62 23.28 27.09
N GLU A 420 7.37 23.45 27.52
CA GLU A 420 6.57 22.37 28.11
C GLU A 420 6.16 21.32 27.06
N GLN A 421 5.88 21.72 25.82
CA GLN A 421 5.65 20.77 24.72
C GLN A 421 6.89 19.94 24.41
N LEU A 422 8.09 20.52 24.52
CA LEU A 422 9.35 19.79 24.37
C LEU A 422 9.51 18.72 25.47
N LYS A 423 9.25 19.09 26.73
CA LYS A 423 9.34 18.14 27.86
C LYS A 423 8.37 16.97 27.73
N LEU A 424 7.14 17.21 27.27
CA LEU A 424 6.15 16.15 27.03
C LEU A 424 6.59 15.20 25.91
N LEU A 425 7.22 15.71 24.85
CA LEU A 425 7.77 14.91 23.75
C LEU A 425 8.95 14.04 24.18
N ILE A 426 9.83 14.55 25.05
CA ILE A 426 10.96 13.79 25.59
C ILE A 426 10.45 12.63 26.45
N ARG A 427 9.49 12.90 27.35
CA ARG A 427 8.90 11.86 28.23
C ARG A 427 8.07 10.80 27.51
N ALA A 428 7.59 11.08 26.30
CA ALA A 428 6.82 10.11 25.51
C ALA A 428 7.71 9.14 24.71
N ASN A 429 9.01 9.43 24.61
CA ASN A 429 10.00 8.64 23.88
C ASN A 429 11.01 7.94 24.82
N GLU A 430 10.87 8.11 26.13
CA GLU A 430 11.46 7.28 27.20
C GLU A 430 10.42 6.23 27.64
#